data_AF-A0A7V5YY24-F1
#
_entry.id   AF-A0A7V5YY24-F1
#
_cell.length_a   1.000
_cell.length_b   1.000
_cell.length_c   1.000
_cell.angle_alpha   90.00
_cell.angle_beta   90.00
_cell.angle_gamma   90.00
#
_symmetry.space_group_name_H-M   'P 1'
#
loop_
_entity.id
_entity.type
_entity.pdbx_description
1 polymer ?
#
loop_
_entity_poly.entity_id
_entity_poly.type
_entity_poly.pdbx_seq_one_letter_code
_entity_poly.pdbx_strand_id
1 'polypeptide(L)'
;ILELFDEFTKIMSFGFRLFGNIFAGEVLLGVMVFLLPFVASLPFLGLELFVGFIQAFVFAVLSTAFIAQATAHHGEEAEAHAPADHPAAQPQVASSVS
;
A
#
# COMPACT_ATOMS: atom_id res chain seq x y z
N ILE A 1 -2.42 -14.46 7.76
CA ILE A 1 -1.05 -14.24 8.30
C ILE A 1 0.01 -14.50 7.24
N LEU A 2 0.06 -15.69 6.63
CA LEU A 2 1.00 -15.99 5.53
C LEU A 2 0.82 -15.06 4.31
N GLU A 3 -0.43 -14.77 3.94
CA GLU A 3 -0.78 -13.88 2.81
C GLU A 3 -0.34 -12.42 3.04
N LEU A 4 -0.54 -11.91 4.26
CA LEU A 4 -0.07 -10.59 4.68
C LEU A 4 1.47 -10.49 4.63
N PHE A 5 2.17 -11.55 5.02
CA PHE A 5 3.63 -11.62 4.98
C PHE A 5 4.16 -11.66 3.54
N ASP A 6 3.47 -12.36 2.65
CA ASP A 6 3.82 -12.48 1.24
C ASP A 6 3.65 -11.13 0.51
N GLU A 7 2.55 -10.44 0.80
CA GLU A 7 2.26 -9.10 0.26
C GLU A 7 3.23 -8.04 0.81
N PHE A 8 3.55 -8.10 2.10
CA PHE A 8 4.56 -7.24 2.72
C PHE A 8 5.96 -7.46 2.12
N THR A 9 6.34 -8.72 1.88
CA THR A 9 7.65 -9.08 1.29
C THR A 9 7.79 -8.58 -0.15
N LYS A 10 6.69 -8.58 -0.92
CA LYS A 10 6.65 -7.97 -2.27
C LYS A 10 6.95 -6.47 -2.22
N ILE A 11 6.29 -5.73 -1.33
CA ILE A 11 6.51 -4.30 -1.15
C ILE A 11 7.98 -4.03 -0.77
N MET A 12 8.51 -4.80 0.18
CA MET A 12 9.91 -4.75 0.58
C MET A 12 10.89 -5.01 -0.58
N SER A 13 10.59 -5.98 -1.45
CA SER A 13 11.39 -6.28 -2.65
C SER A 13 11.38 -5.13 -3.67
N PHE A 14 10.25 -4.43 -3.82
CA PHE A 14 10.17 -3.23 -4.66
C PHE A 14 10.93 -2.04 -4.05
N GLY A 15 10.89 -1.90 -2.71
CA GLY A 15 11.63 -0.87 -1.97
C GLY A 15 13.14 -1.03 -2.11
N PHE A 16 13.67 -2.26 -1.96
CA PHE A 16 15.10 -2.52 -2.22
C PHE A 16 15.50 -2.27 -3.67
N ARG A 17 14.61 -2.57 -4.63
CA ARG A 17 14.84 -2.30 -6.06
C ARG A 17 14.89 -0.79 -6.35
N LEU A 18 14.05 0.00 -5.68
CA LEU A 18 14.08 1.46 -5.75
C LEU A 18 15.33 2.05 -5.08
N PHE A 19 15.62 1.63 -3.84
CA PHE A 19 16.79 2.06 -3.08
C PHE A 19 18.07 1.77 -3.85
N GLY A 20 18.17 0.58 -4.45
CA GLY A 20 19.28 0.20 -5.32
C GLY A 20 19.44 1.11 -6.53
N ASN A 21 18.35 1.48 -7.22
CA ASN A 21 18.43 2.35 -8.40
C ASN A 21 18.82 3.80 -8.04
N ILE A 22 18.30 4.37 -6.96
CA ILE A 22 18.67 5.73 -6.50
C ILE A 22 20.10 5.74 -5.94
N PHE A 23 20.46 4.73 -5.14
CA PHE A 23 21.79 4.59 -4.55
C PHE A 23 22.85 4.31 -5.60
N ALA A 24 22.56 3.45 -6.58
CA ALA A 24 23.43 3.21 -7.72
C ALA A 24 23.62 4.48 -8.53
N GLY A 25 22.56 5.24 -8.84
CA GLY A 25 22.68 6.50 -9.57
C GLY A 25 23.54 7.55 -8.86
N GLU A 26 23.38 7.72 -7.55
CA GLU A 26 24.17 8.67 -6.73
C GLU A 26 25.65 8.23 -6.61
N VAL A 27 25.89 6.95 -6.29
CA VAL A 27 27.25 6.39 -6.17
C VAL A 27 27.94 6.36 -7.53
N LEU A 28 27.23 6.00 -8.60
CA LEU A 28 27.72 6.02 -9.97
C LEU A 28 28.06 7.44 -10.40
N LEU A 29 27.23 8.44 -10.08
CA LEU A 29 27.54 9.85 -10.35
C LEU A 29 28.86 10.26 -9.68
N GLY A 30 29.01 9.96 -8.38
CA GLY A 30 30.23 10.26 -7.64
C GLY A 30 31.49 9.60 -8.23
N VAL A 31 31.37 8.35 -8.68
CA VAL A 31 32.49 7.60 -9.28
C VAL A 31 32.77 8.03 -10.72
N MET A 32 31.74 8.29 -11.53
CA MET A 32 31.87 8.66 -12.95
C MET A 32 32.40 10.07 -13.15
N VAL A 33 32.06 11.04 -12.28
CA VAL A 33 32.67 12.39 -12.28
C VAL A 33 34.19 12.33 -12.09
N PHE A 34 34.69 11.29 -11.43
CA PHE A 34 36.12 11.07 -11.23
C PHE A 34 36.78 10.23 -12.34
N LEU A 35 36.02 9.39 -13.07
CA LEU A 35 36.56 8.30 -13.90
C LEU A 35 36.24 8.36 -15.41
N LEU A 36 35.12 8.96 -15.85
CA LEU A 36 34.69 8.99 -17.27
C LEU A 36 34.49 10.40 -17.84
N PRO A 37 34.57 10.56 -19.18
CA PRO A 37 34.19 11.80 -19.85
C PRO A 37 32.69 12.09 -19.67
N PHE A 38 32.41 13.27 -19.09
CA PHE A 38 31.08 13.78 -18.70
C PHE A 38 29.98 13.60 -19.77
N VAL A 39 30.34 13.74 -21.05
CA VAL A 39 29.39 13.73 -22.18
C VAL A 39 28.74 12.36 -22.41
N ALA A 40 29.45 11.26 -22.15
CA ALA A 40 28.93 9.91 -22.37
C ALA A 40 27.99 9.45 -21.24
N SER A 41 28.19 9.98 -20.03
CA SER A 41 27.44 9.56 -18.83
C SER A 41 26.08 10.27 -18.71
N LEU A 42 25.97 11.52 -19.21
CA LEU A 42 24.75 12.33 -19.11
C LEU A 42 23.44 11.67 -19.60
N PRO A 43 23.37 11.10 -20.83
CA PRO A 43 22.12 10.50 -21.31
C PRO A 43 21.76 9.22 -20.55
N PHE A 44 22.76 8.44 -20.13
CA PHE A 44 22.54 7.20 -19.38
C PHE A 44 22.05 7.48 -17.95
N LEU A 45 22.63 8.49 -17.31
CA LEU A 45 22.23 8.97 -15.99
C LEU A 45 20.80 9.54 -15.98
N GLY A 46 20.42 10.29 -17.03
CA GLY A 46 19.06 10.81 -17.17
C GLY A 46 18.02 9.70 -17.31
N LEU A 47 18.33 8.66 -18.08
CA LEU A 47 17.48 7.47 -18.22
C LEU A 47 17.40 6.66 -16.92
N GLU A 48 18.52 6.47 -16.22
CA GLU A 48 18.58 5.79 -14.92
C GLU A 48 17.72 6.51 -13.86
N LEU A 49 17.85 7.83 -13.76
CA LEU A 49 17.03 8.66 -12.86
C LEU A 49 15.55 8.59 -13.22
N PHE A 50 15.21 8.59 -14.52
CA PHE A 50 13.82 8.46 -14.99
C PHE A 50 13.20 7.11 -14.62
N VAL A 51 13.95 6.00 -14.80
CA VAL A 51 13.50 4.67 -14.37
C VAL A 51 13.36 4.60 -12.85
N GLY A 52 14.29 5.19 -12.10
CA GLY A 52 14.20 5.33 -10.64
C GLY A 52 12.96 6.09 -10.18
N PHE A 53 12.60 7.17 -10.88
CA PHE A 53 11.39 7.95 -10.62
C PHE A 53 10.11 7.12 -10.83
N ILE A 54 10.00 6.42 -11.96
CA ILE A 54 8.85 5.54 -12.24
C ILE A 54 8.75 4.43 -11.18
N GLN A 55 9.87 3.85 -10.77
CA GLN A 55 9.92 2.84 -9.72
C GLN A 55 9.41 3.41 -8.37
N ALA A 56 9.73 4.66 -8.04
CA ALA A 56 9.27 5.32 -6.82
C ALA A 56 7.75 5.56 -6.85
N PHE A 57 7.26 6.02 -8.01
CA PHE A 57 5.84 6.27 -8.22
C PHE A 57 5.00 4.99 -8.05
N VAL A 58 5.42 3.89 -8.69
CA VAL A 58 4.73 2.60 -8.57
C VAL A 58 4.75 2.10 -7.12
N PHE A 59 5.88 2.26 -6.42
CA PHE A 59 5.97 1.88 -5.01
C PHE A 59 5.00 2.68 -4.12
N ALA A 60 4.91 3.99 -4.31
CA ALA A 60 3.98 4.84 -3.56
C ALA A 60 2.52 4.40 -3.76
N VAL A 61 2.11 4.11 -5.00
CA VAL A 61 0.77 3.61 -5.33
C VAL A 61 0.48 2.28 -4.63
N LEU A 62 1.44 1.34 -4.65
CA LEU A 62 1.30 0.04 -3.96
C LEU A 62 1.26 0.21 -2.43
N SER A 63 2.04 1.12 -1.87
CA SER A 63 2.06 1.40 -0.42
C SER A 63 0.72 1.98 0.05
N THR A 64 0.13 2.91 -0.71
CA THR A 64 -1.21 3.42 -0.42
C THR A 64 -2.28 2.34 -0.55
N ALA A 65 -2.21 1.49 -1.58
CA ALA A 65 -3.13 0.37 -1.75
C ALA A 65 -3.05 -0.63 -0.57
N PHE A 66 -1.83 -0.93 -0.10
CA PHE A 66 -1.61 -1.79 1.05
C PHE A 66 -2.18 -1.20 2.35
N ILE A 67 -1.96 0.10 2.61
CA ILE A 67 -2.56 0.78 3.77
C ILE A 67 -4.09 0.73 3.70
N ALA A 68 -4.66 0.93 2.51
CA ALA A 68 -6.10 0.83 2.31
C ALA A 68 -6.63 -0.59 2.60
N GLN A 69 -5.95 -1.63 2.11
CA GLN A 69 -6.32 -3.02 2.39
C GLN A 69 -6.16 -3.40 3.87
N ALA A 70 -5.08 -2.97 4.50
CA ALA A 70 -4.83 -3.21 5.93
C ALA A 70 -5.86 -2.50 6.82
N THR A 71 -6.34 -1.32 6.42
CA THR A 71 -7.38 -0.58 7.13
C THR A 71 -8.77 -1.19 6.90
N ALA A 72 -9.05 -1.70 5.70
CA ALA A 72 -10.30 -2.41 5.40
C ALA A 72 -10.46 -3.68 6.26
N HIS A 73 -9.35 -4.36 6.60
CA HIS A 73 -9.35 -5.54 7.45
C HIS A 73 -9.69 -5.26 8.94
N HIS A 74 -9.84 -3.99 9.34
CA HIS A 74 -10.32 -3.55 10.65
C HIS A 74 -11.76 -2.98 10.62
N GLY A 75 -12.48 -3.13 9.50
CA GLY A 75 -13.81 -2.53 9.29
C GLY A 75 -15.01 -3.43 9.57
N GLU A 76 -14.85 -4.67 10.04
CA GLU A 76 -15.97 -5.62 10.23
C GLU A 76 -16.55 -5.67 11.67
N GLU A 77 -16.20 -4.74 12.55
CA GLU A 77 -16.78 -4.67 13.90
C GLU A 77 -17.42 -3.29 14.18
N ALA A 78 -18.44 -2.92 13.39
CA ALA A 78 -19.31 -1.80 13.74
C ALA A 78 -20.79 -2.05 13.39
N GLU A 79 -21.25 -3.31 13.41
CA GLU A 79 -22.68 -3.63 13.40
C GLU A 79 -23.05 -4.58 14.54
N ALA A 80 -22.70 -4.20 15.77
CA ALA A 80 -23.11 -4.90 16.99
C ALA A 80 -23.53 -3.92 18.09
N HIS A 81 -24.40 -2.94 17.79
CA HIS A 81 -25.23 -2.33 18.85
C HIS A 81 -26.48 -1.63 18.29
N ALA A 82 -27.50 -2.41 17.95
CA ALA A 82 -28.86 -1.99 18.23
C ALA A 82 -29.33 -2.77 19.47
N PRO A 83 -29.32 -2.18 20.67
CA PRO A 83 -30.10 -2.72 21.77
C PRO A 83 -31.57 -2.44 21.44
N ALA A 84 -32.19 -3.33 20.67
CA ALA A 84 -33.63 -3.46 20.66
C ALA A 84 -34.02 -4.18 21.96
N ASP A 85 -33.90 -3.46 23.07
CA ASP A 85 -34.80 -3.67 24.20
C ASP A 85 -36.21 -3.69 23.63
N HIS A 86 -36.93 -4.80 23.86
CA HIS A 86 -38.34 -4.93 24.25
C HIS A 86 -38.86 -6.36 23.95
N PRO A 87 -38.60 -7.35 24.82
CA PRO A 87 -39.49 -8.48 24.99
C PRO A 87 -40.57 -8.07 26.02
N ALA A 88 -41.67 -7.50 25.57
CA ALA A 88 -42.84 -7.26 26.43
C ALA A 88 -44.15 -7.46 25.66
N ALA A 89 -44.68 -8.66 25.83
CA ALA A 89 -46.11 -8.97 25.91
C ALA A 89 -47.07 -8.23 24.96
N GLN A 90 -47.41 -8.86 23.83
CA GLN A 90 -48.75 -8.70 23.28
C GLN A 90 -49.68 -9.71 23.97
N PRO A 91 -50.60 -9.29 24.85
CA PRO A 91 -51.82 -10.03 25.03
C PRO A 91 -52.75 -9.64 23.87
N GLN A 92 -52.67 -10.37 22.75
CA GLN A 92 -53.76 -10.39 21.76
C GLN A 92 -54.93 -11.18 22.36
N VAL A 93 -55.56 -10.57 23.36
CA VAL A 93 -56.94 -10.85 23.74
C VAL A 93 -57.80 -9.83 22.99
N ALA A 94 -58.90 -10.32 22.42
CA ALA A 94 -59.98 -9.57 21.79
C ALA A 94 -59.78 -9.15 20.32
N SER A 95 -59.67 -10.13 19.41
CA SER A 95 -60.60 -10.11 18.27
C SER A 95 -61.79 -10.98 18.65
N SER A 96 -62.84 -10.29 19.09
CA SER A 96 -64.22 -10.74 19.21
C SER A 96 -64.58 -11.82 18.19
N VAL A 97 -65.18 -12.90 18.69
CA VAL A 97 -66.40 -13.51 18.17
C VAL A 97 -66.87 -12.88 16.85
N SER A 98 -66.61 -13.58 15.76
CA SER A 98 -67.48 -13.57 14.58
C SER A 98 -67.40 -14.91 13.89
#